data_AF-A0A2D3HKL6-F1
#
_entry.id   AF-A0A2D3HKL6-F1
#
_cell.length_a   1.000
_cell.length_b   1.000
_cell.length_c   1.000
_cell.angle_alpha   90.00
_cell.angle_beta   90.00
_cell.angle_gamma   90.00
#
_symmetry.space_group_name_H-M   'P 1'
#
loop_
_entity.id
_entity.type
_entity.pdbx_description
1 polymer ?
#
loop_
_entity_poly.entity_id
_entity_poly.type
_entity_poly.pdbx_seq_one_letter_code
_entity_poly.pdbx_strand_id
1 'polypeptide(L)'
;SELDLHRVEIMQMQHKRDMDSTLIRGLVLDHGGRHPDMPKRVKNAYILTLNVSMEYEKTEINSGFFYKSAAEREKLVQAEREFIDERVRKVVALKRKVCDEAAARGDAKFGFVMINQKGIDPFSLDLLAKEGILGLRRAKRRNMERLALACGGFAINCVDELSPDCLGMAGLVYEYTLGDEKFTFVEECKNPQSVTLLIKGPNKHTLTQIKDAVNDGLKAVKNAIDDKCVIPGAGAFELAAHLDLMKYSETLTGRVAYGVEAFARGLLVIPRILAQNSGFDVKDCEVKLLHEIRKLLEA
;
A
#
# COMPACT_ATOMS: atom_id res chain seq x y z
N SER A 1 -20.43 0.50 3.37
CA SER A 1 -19.13 -0.17 3.61
C SER A 1 -18.14 0.94 3.85
N GLU A 2 -17.61 1.06 5.07
CA GLU A 2 -16.66 2.13 5.39
C GLU A 2 -15.40 1.98 4.53
N LEU A 3 -15.01 3.03 3.83
CA LEU A 3 -13.90 3.01 2.87
C LEU A 3 -12.59 3.18 3.65
N ASP A 4 -11.83 2.09 3.75
CA ASP A 4 -10.56 2.06 4.48
C ASP A 4 -9.38 2.42 3.56
N LEU A 5 -8.71 3.54 3.86
CA LEU A 5 -7.53 4.01 3.14
C LEU A 5 -6.31 3.11 3.33
N HIS A 6 -6.28 2.27 4.37
CA HIS A 6 -5.19 1.32 4.58
C HIS A 6 -5.06 0.30 3.44
N ARG A 7 -6.15 0.09 2.68
CA ARG A 7 -6.18 -0.76 1.47
C ARG A 7 -5.38 -0.19 0.30
N VAL A 8 -5.08 1.10 0.30
CA VAL A 8 -4.22 1.73 -0.70
C VAL A 8 -2.80 1.80 -0.15
N GLU A 9 -1.86 1.07 -0.74
CA GLU A 9 -0.44 1.28 -0.45
C GLU A 9 0.13 2.34 -1.37
N ILE A 10 0.98 3.21 -0.82
CA ILE A 10 1.76 4.15 -1.62
C ILE A 10 3.22 3.73 -1.55
N MET A 11 3.73 3.22 -2.66
CA MET A 11 5.12 2.81 -2.81
C MET A 11 5.89 3.91 -3.53
N GLN A 12 7.09 4.22 -3.05
CA GLN A 12 7.98 5.19 -3.68
C GLN A 12 9.13 4.45 -4.36
N MET A 13 9.48 4.86 -5.58
CA MET A 13 10.60 4.32 -6.33
C MET A 13 11.42 5.47 -6.92
N GLN A 14 12.71 5.52 -6.58
CA GLN A 14 13.59 6.55 -7.13
C GLN A 14 13.89 6.25 -8.59
N HIS A 15 13.42 7.11 -9.49
CA HIS A 15 13.59 6.96 -10.92
C HIS A 15 13.83 8.32 -11.57
N LYS A 16 14.45 8.37 -12.75
CA LYS A 16 14.88 9.64 -13.36
C LYS A 16 13.73 10.63 -13.64
N ARG A 17 12.50 10.14 -13.79
CA ARG A 17 11.30 10.93 -14.10
C ARG A 17 10.27 10.79 -12.98
N ASP A 18 9.56 11.88 -12.72
CA ASP A 18 8.47 12.03 -11.76
C ASP A 18 7.07 11.78 -12.35
N MET A 19 6.93 11.93 -13.67
CA MET A 19 5.65 11.76 -14.37
C MET A 19 5.22 10.30 -14.59
N ASP A 20 6.08 9.32 -14.31
CA ASP A 20 5.85 7.90 -14.64
C ASP A 20 5.18 7.11 -13.49
N SER A 21 4.36 7.77 -12.68
CA SER A 21 3.64 7.15 -11.57
C SER A 21 2.50 6.26 -12.09
N THR A 22 2.36 5.05 -11.54
CA THR A 22 1.43 4.03 -12.05
C THR A 22 0.57 3.44 -10.95
N LEU A 23 -0.70 3.19 -11.26
CA LEU A 23 -1.59 2.40 -10.40
C LEU A 23 -1.41 0.91 -10.71
N ILE A 24 -1.06 0.16 -9.68
CA ILE A 24 -0.86 -1.29 -9.77
C ILE A 24 -2.05 -1.95 -9.05
N ARG A 25 -2.77 -2.78 -9.81
CA ARG A 25 -3.93 -3.54 -9.31
C ARG A 25 -3.45 -4.79 -8.57
N GLY A 26 -2.81 -4.54 -7.43
CA GLY A 26 -2.21 -5.55 -6.56
C GLY A 26 -1.22 -4.90 -5.60
N LEU A 27 -0.13 -5.58 -5.30
CA LEU A 27 0.86 -5.12 -4.30
C LEU A 27 2.27 -5.01 -4.88
N VAL A 28 2.97 -3.93 -4.52
CA VAL A 28 4.43 -3.84 -4.70
C VAL A 28 5.13 -4.04 -3.37
N LEU A 29 6.10 -4.93 -3.36
CA LEU A 29 6.98 -5.20 -2.23
C LEU A 29 8.34 -4.57 -2.49
N ASP A 30 8.96 -4.01 -1.44
CA ASP A 30 10.28 -3.38 -1.44
C ASP A 30 11.44 -4.39 -1.31
N HIS A 31 11.13 -5.67 -1.46
CA HIS A 31 12.09 -6.77 -1.37
C HIS A 31 11.91 -7.71 -2.56
N GLY A 32 13.01 -8.33 -2.97
CA GLY A 32 13.07 -9.35 -4.01
C GLY A 32 13.72 -10.65 -3.52
N GLY A 33 13.77 -11.63 -4.41
CA GLY A 33 14.48 -12.88 -4.22
C GLY A 33 15.96 -12.62 -3.98
N ARG A 34 16.52 -13.25 -2.94
CA ARG A 34 17.94 -13.09 -2.57
C ARG A 34 18.84 -14.09 -3.29
N HIS A 35 18.31 -15.25 -3.65
CA HIS A 35 19.07 -16.29 -4.35
C HIS A 35 19.06 -16.01 -5.87
N PRO A 36 20.21 -16.10 -6.57
CA PRO A 36 20.30 -15.77 -8.00
C PRO A 36 19.46 -16.72 -8.89
N ASP A 37 19.34 -17.99 -8.51
CA ASP A 37 18.59 -19.00 -9.28
C ASP A 37 17.08 -18.98 -9.02
N MET A 38 16.58 -18.06 -8.17
CA MET A 38 15.14 -17.89 -8.00
C MET A 38 14.50 -17.31 -9.27
N PRO A 39 13.26 -17.70 -9.59
CA PRO A 39 12.60 -17.20 -10.77
C PRO A 39 12.29 -15.71 -10.64
N LYS A 40 12.81 -14.91 -11.57
CA LYS A 40 12.55 -13.45 -11.61
C LYS A 40 11.14 -13.11 -12.09
N ARG A 41 10.47 -14.03 -12.79
CA ARG A 41 9.12 -13.83 -13.32
C ARG A 41 8.33 -15.12 -13.20
N VAL A 42 7.16 -15.03 -12.59
CA VAL A 42 6.26 -16.12 -12.25
C VAL A 42 4.88 -15.76 -12.79
N LYS A 43 4.42 -16.46 -13.83
CA LYS A 43 3.06 -16.31 -14.36
C LYS A 43 2.13 -17.28 -13.61
N ASN A 44 0.87 -16.89 -13.43
CA ASN A 44 -0.15 -17.64 -12.72
C ASN A 44 0.40 -18.19 -11.39
N ALA A 45 0.69 -17.28 -10.46
CA ALA A 45 1.35 -17.60 -9.21
C ALA A 45 0.32 -17.93 -8.12
N TYR A 46 0.54 -19.07 -7.44
CA TYR A 46 0.02 -19.28 -6.10
C TYR A 46 0.91 -18.54 -5.11
N ILE A 47 0.30 -17.77 -4.22
CA ILE A 47 0.98 -16.95 -3.22
C ILE A 47 0.71 -17.55 -1.85
N LEU A 48 1.78 -18.01 -1.21
CA LEU A 48 1.77 -18.48 0.17
C LEU A 48 2.29 -17.38 1.08
N THR A 49 1.47 -16.93 2.02
CA THR A 49 1.82 -15.92 3.03
C THR A 49 2.11 -16.60 4.36
N LEU A 50 3.35 -16.48 4.86
CA LEU A 50 3.80 -17.11 6.10
C LEU A 50 4.25 -16.07 7.14
N ASN A 51 4.08 -16.43 8.40
CA ASN A 51 4.65 -15.73 9.55
C ASN A 51 5.45 -16.71 10.44
N VAL A 52 6.21 -17.61 9.81
CA VAL A 52 7.00 -18.64 10.49
C VAL A 52 8.48 -18.33 10.30
N SER A 53 9.27 -18.44 11.36
CA SER A 53 10.72 -18.33 11.23
C SER A 53 11.30 -19.55 10.52
N MET A 54 11.97 -19.30 9.39
CA MET A 54 12.77 -20.29 8.67
C MET A 54 14.24 -19.90 8.77
N GLU A 55 14.64 -19.35 9.91
CA GLU A 55 16.04 -19.04 10.18
C GLU A 55 16.45 -19.61 11.53
N TYR A 56 17.76 -19.72 11.70
CA TYR A 56 18.32 -20.11 12.97
C TYR A 56 18.01 -19.03 14.02
N GLU A 57 17.08 -19.32 14.92
CA GLU A 57 16.77 -18.45 16.05
C GLU A 57 17.57 -18.88 17.27
N LYS A 58 18.37 -17.96 17.80
CA LYS A 58 18.88 -18.12 19.16
C LYS A 58 17.70 -17.96 20.11
N THR A 59 17.60 -18.87 21.09
CA THR A 59 16.59 -18.78 22.15
C THR A 59 16.67 -17.43 22.86
N GLU A 60 15.55 -16.71 22.95
CA GLU A 60 15.47 -15.38 23.59
C GLU A 60 15.71 -15.46 25.11
N ILE A 61 15.29 -16.57 25.72
CA ILE A 61 15.68 -16.89 27.09
C ILE A 61 17.13 -17.36 27.05
N ASN A 62 17.95 -16.87 27.99
CA ASN A 62 19.28 -17.41 28.26
C ASN A 62 19.17 -18.86 28.77
N SER A 63 18.73 -19.79 27.92
CA SER A 63 19.01 -21.21 28.06
C SER A 63 20.50 -21.38 27.81
N GLY A 64 21.28 -21.14 28.86
CA GLY A 64 22.68 -21.51 28.89
C GLY A 64 22.77 -23.02 28.77
N PHE A 65 22.90 -23.52 27.54
CA PHE A 65 23.24 -24.91 27.30
C PHE A 65 24.70 -25.09 27.75
N PHE A 66 24.90 -25.60 28.96
CA PHE A 66 26.21 -26.01 29.43
C PHE A 66 26.57 -27.32 28.74
N TYR A 67 27.32 -27.23 27.64
CA TYR A 67 27.83 -28.40 26.92
C TYR A 67 29.07 -28.96 27.62
N LYS A 68 29.12 -30.29 27.78
CA LYS A 68 30.29 -31.00 28.34
C LYS A 68 31.24 -31.46 27.23
N SER A 69 30.76 -31.56 25.99
CA SER A 69 31.55 -32.03 24.84
C SER A 69 31.20 -31.28 23.54
N ALA A 70 32.17 -31.22 22.61
CA ALA A 70 31.95 -30.63 21.29
C ALA A 70 30.93 -31.42 20.44
N ALA A 71 30.87 -32.74 20.60
CA ALA A 71 29.97 -33.62 19.86
C ALA A 71 28.48 -33.39 20.21
N GLU A 72 28.16 -33.06 21.47
CA GLU A 72 26.80 -32.70 21.88
C GLU A 72 26.34 -31.39 21.23
N ARG A 73 27.25 -30.42 21.10
CA ARG A 73 26.96 -29.14 20.45
C ARG A 73 26.67 -29.32 18.96
N GLU A 74 27.43 -30.15 18.26
CA GLU A 74 27.20 -30.43 16.84
C GLU A 74 25.85 -31.11 16.59
N LYS A 75 25.47 -32.08 17.43
CA LYS A 75 24.17 -32.76 17.32
C LYS A 75 22.98 -31.83 17.50
N LEU A 76 23.06 -30.88 18.44
CA LEU A 76 21.98 -29.90 18.65
C LEU A 76 21.85 -28.94 17.45
N VAL A 77 22.98 -28.44 16.94
CA VAL A 77 22.98 -27.58 15.74
C VAL A 77 22.42 -28.34 14.54
N GLN A 78 22.72 -29.63 14.41
CA GLN A 78 22.16 -30.47 13.37
C GLN A 78 20.64 -30.69 13.53
N ALA A 79 20.17 -30.98 14.75
CA ALA A 79 18.75 -31.14 15.03
C ALA A 79 17.95 -29.84 14.75
N GLU A 80 18.50 -28.67 15.12
CA GLU A 80 17.88 -27.37 14.81
C GLU A 80 17.80 -27.12 13.30
N ARG A 81 18.82 -27.53 12.54
CA ARG A 81 18.80 -27.45 11.07
C ARG A 81 17.78 -28.40 10.46
N GLU A 82 17.74 -29.65 10.93
CA GLU A 82 16.77 -30.65 10.46
C GLU A 82 15.33 -30.18 10.67
N PHE A 83 15.06 -29.48 11.77
CA PHE A 83 13.77 -28.87 12.06
C PHE A 83 13.39 -27.75 11.08
N ILE A 84 14.34 -26.89 10.70
CA ILE A 84 14.12 -25.85 9.68
C ILE A 84 13.89 -26.49 8.31
N ASP A 85 14.71 -27.48 7.95
CA ASP A 85 14.59 -28.21 6.69
C ASP A 85 13.22 -28.91 6.58
N GLU A 86 12.71 -29.50 7.68
CA GLU A 86 11.39 -30.13 7.69
C GLU A 86 10.28 -29.13 7.34
N ARG A 87 10.35 -27.90 7.88
CA ARG A 87 9.40 -26.82 7.55
C ARG A 87 9.46 -26.46 6.07
N VAL A 88 10.64 -26.34 5.49
CA VAL A 88 10.79 -26.05 4.05
C VAL A 88 10.27 -27.21 3.21
N ARG A 89 10.55 -28.46 3.59
CA ARG A 89 10.04 -29.64 2.90
C ARG A 89 8.51 -29.68 2.89
N LYS A 90 7.84 -29.27 3.96
CA LYS A 90 6.37 -29.15 3.99
C LYS A 90 5.85 -28.13 2.99
N VAL A 91 6.51 -26.97 2.85
CA VAL A 91 6.18 -25.98 1.80
C VAL A 91 6.41 -26.54 0.40
N VAL A 92 7.53 -27.22 0.18
CA VAL A 92 7.83 -27.88 -1.11
C VAL A 92 6.79 -28.95 -1.43
N ALA A 93 6.36 -29.73 -0.43
CA ALA A 93 5.32 -30.73 -0.59
C ALA A 93 3.97 -30.09 -0.98
N LEU A 94 3.59 -28.97 -0.36
CA LEU A 94 2.40 -28.21 -0.75
C LEU A 94 2.50 -27.71 -2.19
N LYS A 95 3.65 -27.13 -2.56
CA LYS A 95 3.91 -26.65 -3.91
C LYS A 95 3.78 -27.76 -4.94
N ARG A 96 4.36 -28.94 -4.68
CA ARG A 96 4.22 -30.11 -5.57
C ARG A 96 2.77 -30.54 -5.69
N LYS A 97 2.04 -30.73 -4.58
CA LYS A 97 0.61 -31.08 -4.62
C LYS A 97 -0.21 -30.13 -5.51
N VAL A 98 -0.10 -28.82 -5.28
CA VAL A 98 -0.91 -27.82 -5.99
C VAL A 98 -0.47 -27.65 -7.45
N CYS A 99 0.84 -27.61 -7.72
CA CYS A 99 1.35 -27.47 -9.09
C CYS A 99 1.11 -28.74 -9.92
N ASP A 100 1.24 -29.93 -9.33
CA ASP A 100 1.02 -31.20 -10.02
C ASP A 100 -0.47 -31.41 -10.31
N GLU A 101 -1.36 -31.07 -9.36
CA GLU A 101 -2.80 -31.07 -9.60
C GLU A 101 -3.24 -30.07 -10.68
N ALA A 102 -2.58 -28.92 -10.76
CA ALA A 102 -2.86 -27.93 -11.81
C ALA A 102 -2.33 -28.40 -13.18
N ALA A 103 -1.16 -29.05 -13.20
CA ALA A 103 -0.63 -29.68 -14.41
C ALA A 103 -1.52 -30.84 -14.89
N ALA A 104 -2.07 -31.63 -13.96
CA ALA A 104 -3.00 -32.72 -14.26
C ALA A 104 -4.34 -32.22 -14.83
N ARG A 105 -4.79 -31.02 -14.45
CA ARG A 105 -5.97 -30.35 -15.01
C ARG A 105 -5.76 -29.80 -16.43
N GLY A 106 -4.53 -29.82 -16.95
CA GLY A 106 -4.21 -29.28 -18.27
C GLY A 106 -4.13 -27.75 -18.32
N ASP A 107 -4.14 -27.09 -17.16
CA ASP A 107 -4.01 -25.64 -17.08
C ASP A 107 -2.56 -25.18 -17.31
N ALA A 108 -2.38 -23.90 -17.63
CA ALA A 108 -1.07 -23.28 -17.81
C ALA A 108 -0.17 -23.50 -16.58
N LYS A 109 1.14 -23.69 -16.78
CA LYS A 109 2.12 -23.92 -15.70
C LYS A 109 1.98 -22.86 -14.60
N PHE A 110 1.42 -23.24 -13.47
CA PHE A 110 1.33 -22.39 -12.30
C PHE A 110 2.68 -22.30 -11.60
N GLY A 111 3.03 -21.08 -11.22
CA GLY A 111 4.18 -20.84 -10.37
C GLY A 111 3.82 -20.77 -8.90
N PHE A 112 4.84 -20.77 -8.04
CA PHE A 112 4.66 -20.71 -6.61
C PHE A 112 5.56 -19.63 -6.01
N VAL A 113 4.97 -18.74 -5.22
CA VAL A 113 5.63 -17.61 -4.56
C VAL A 113 5.36 -17.73 -3.08
N MET A 114 6.42 -17.69 -2.28
CA MET A 114 6.33 -17.70 -0.82
C MET A 114 6.76 -16.34 -0.29
N ILE A 115 5.91 -15.73 0.52
CA ILE A 115 6.15 -14.43 1.16
C ILE A 115 6.13 -14.64 2.65
N ASN A 116 7.31 -14.57 3.26
CA ASN A 116 7.47 -14.74 4.70
C ASN A 116 7.69 -13.40 5.40
N GLN A 117 6.98 -13.17 6.50
CA GLN A 117 7.20 -12.04 7.39
C GLN A 117 8.52 -12.17 8.17
N LYS A 118 8.94 -13.39 8.48
CA LYS A 118 10.20 -13.67 9.20
C LYS A 118 11.34 -13.93 8.22
N GLY A 119 12.54 -14.18 8.75
CA GLY A 119 13.70 -14.51 7.95
C GLY A 119 13.63 -15.91 7.32
N ILE A 120 14.48 -16.09 6.30
CA ILE A 120 14.75 -17.37 5.65
C ILE A 120 16.26 -17.48 5.60
N ASP A 121 16.80 -18.59 6.08
CA ASP A 121 18.23 -18.89 6.05
C ASP A 121 18.73 -19.21 4.62
N PRO A 122 20.03 -19.08 4.35
CA PRO A 122 20.58 -19.34 3.03
C PRO A 122 20.33 -20.76 2.51
N PHE A 123 20.42 -21.80 3.36
CA PHE A 123 20.24 -23.18 2.92
C PHE A 123 18.79 -23.45 2.51
N SER A 124 17.83 -22.90 3.25
CA SER A 124 16.42 -22.92 2.84
C SER A 124 16.17 -22.16 1.54
N LEU A 125 16.85 -21.03 1.31
CA LEU A 125 16.74 -20.31 0.04
C LEU A 125 17.25 -21.16 -1.14
N ASP A 126 18.33 -21.92 -0.95
CA ASP A 126 18.85 -22.84 -1.98
C ASP A 126 17.86 -23.97 -2.28
N LEU A 127 17.23 -24.55 -1.24
CA LEU A 127 16.18 -25.56 -1.37
C LEU A 127 14.96 -25.02 -2.15
N LEU A 128 14.51 -23.81 -1.80
CA LEU A 128 13.39 -23.15 -2.49
C LEU A 128 13.76 -22.81 -3.95
N ALA A 129 14.99 -22.36 -4.20
CA ALA A 129 15.47 -22.00 -5.53
C ALA A 129 15.59 -23.24 -6.44
N LYS A 130 16.08 -24.37 -5.93
CA LYS A 130 16.11 -25.66 -6.66
C LYS A 130 14.71 -26.10 -7.10
N GLU A 131 13.72 -25.83 -6.28
CA GLU A 131 12.31 -26.08 -6.60
C GLU A 131 11.69 -24.96 -7.45
N GLY A 132 12.41 -23.90 -7.79
CA GLY A 132 11.86 -22.78 -8.57
C GLY A 132 10.75 -22.02 -7.84
N ILE A 133 10.80 -21.95 -6.51
CA ILE A 133 9.91 -21.13 -5.69
C ILE A 133 10.55 -19.74 -5.52
N LEU A 134 9.78 -18.68 -5.78
CA LEU A 134 10.21 -17.32 -5.43
C LEU A 134 9.99 -17.11 -3.92
N GLY A 135 11.08 -17.15 -3.14
CA GLY A 135 11.05 -16.93 -1.70
C GLY A 135 11.39 -15.50 -1.31
N LEU A 136 10.42 -14.78 -0.76
CA LEU A 136 10.61 -13.46 -0.14
C LEU A 136 10.69 -13.59 1.38
N ARG A 137 11.65 -12.90 1.97
CA ARG A 137 11.90 -12.88 3.42
C ARG A 137 11.67 -11.49 4.00
N ARG A 138 11.35 -11.44 5.29
CA ARG A 138 11.21 -10.19 6.07
C ARG A 138 10.19 -9.21 5.48
N ALA A 139 9.08 -9.72 4.96
CA ALA A 139 7.98 -8.89 4.50
C ALA A 139 7.37 -8.09 5.67
N LYS A 140 7.00 -6.83 5.42
CA LYS A 140 6.33 -6.00 6.42
C LYS A 140 4.96 -6.57 6.77
N ARG A 141 4.58 -6.60 8.05
CA ARG A 141 3.28 -7.09 8.53
C ARG A 141 2.09 -6.48 7.77
N ARG A 142 2.10 -5.16 7.57
CA ARG A 142 1.06 -4.44 6.81
C ARG A 142 0.88 -4.96 5.37
N ASN A 143 1.96 -5.45 4.74
CA ASN A 143 1.91 -6.01 3.40
C ASN A 143 1.26 -7.38 3.39
N MET A 144 1.38 -8.16 4.48
CA MET A 144 0.73 -9.47 4.61
C MET A 144 -0.80 -9.35 4.62
N GLU A 145 -1.31 -8.38 5.39
CA GLU A 145 -2.75 -8.07 5.44
C GLU A 145 -3.26 -7.62 4.06
N ARG A 146 -2.49 -6.79 3.36
CA ARG A 146 -2.82 -6.34 2.00
C ARG A 146 -2.74 -7.45 0.97
N LEU A 147 -1.77 -8.35 1.07
CA LEU A 147 -1.65 -9.52 0.19
C LEU A 147 -2.86 -10.45 0.34
N ALA A 148 -3.31 -10.67 1.57
CA ALA A 148 -4.53 -11.43 1.84
C ALA A 148 -5.74 -10.78 1.15
N LEU A 149 -5.90 -9.46 1.28
CA LEU A 149 -6.99 -8.70 0.63
C LEU A 149 -6.85 -8.61 -0.91
N ALA A 150 -5.63 -8.58 -1.45
CA ALA A 150 -5.39 -8.46 -2.88
C ALA A 150 -5.56 -9.80 -3.59
N CYS A 151 -4.96 -10.87 -3.03
CA CYS A 151 -4.82 -12.18 -3.68
C CYS A 151 -5.85 -13.20 -3.19
N GLY A 152 -6.55 -12.93 -2.06
CA GLY A 152 -7.58 -13.80 -1.50
C GLY A 152 -7.09 -14.98 -0.63
N GLY A 153 -5.82 -14.95 -0.19
CA GLY A 153 -5.23 -15.99 0.67
C GLY A 153 -5.23 -15.62 2.16
N PHE A 154 -4.88 -16.58 3.02
CA PHE A 154 -4.78 -16.38 4.47
C PHE A 154 -3.31 -16.37 4.93
N ALA A 155 -2.97 -15.49 5.89
CA ALA A 155 -1.64 -15.49 6.49
C ALA A 155 -1.53 -16.63 7.51
N ILE A 156 -0.62 -17.58 7.24
CA ILE A 156 -0.47 -18.80 8.04
C ILE A 156 0.67 -18.63 9.05
N ASN A 157 0.40 -19.03 10.30
CA ASN A 157 1.35 -18.97 11.41
C ASN A 157 2.02 -20.32 11.72
N CYS A 158 1.52 -21.43 11.18
CA CYS A 158 2.07 -22.76 11.41
C CYS A 158 2.18 -23.55 10.10
N VAL A 159 3.33 -24.20 9.87
CA VAL A 159 3.60 -24.95 8.63
C VAL A 159 2.86 -26.30 8.60
N ASP A 160 2.36 -26.76 9.75
CA ASP A 160 1.65 -28.03 9.85
C ASP A 160 0.21 -27.94 9.32
N GLU A 161 -0.37 -26.74 9.30
CA GLU A 161 -1.75 -26.46 8.86
C GLU A 161 -1.82 -25.98 7.39
N LEU A 162 -0.82 -26.33 6.59
CA LEU A 162 -0.76 -25.94 5.18
C LEU A 162 -1.83 -26.69 4.35
N SER A 163 -2.87 -25.97 3.94
CA SER A 163 -3.86 -26.45 2.98
C SER A 163 -3.82 -25.64 1.67
N PRO A 164 -4.24 -26.22 0.53
CA PRO A 164 -4.36 -25.50 -0.74
C PRO A 164 -5.29 -24.29 -0.67
N ASP A 165 -6.32 -24.34 0.19
CA ASP A 165 -7.32 -23.28 0.35
C ASP A 165 -6.75 -22.00 0.98
N CYS A 166 -5.62 -22.11 1.68
CA CYS A 166 -4.96 -20.95 2.27
C CYS A 166 -4.20 -20.10 1.25
N LEU A 167 -3.98 -20.60 0.03
CA LEU A 167 -3.17 -19.93 -0.98
C LEU A 167 -3.93 -18.79 -1.67
N GLY A 168 -3.25 -17.65 -1.81
CA GLY A 168 -3.71 -16.58 -2.69
C GLY A 168 -3.37 -16.87 -4.15
N MET A 169 -4.00 -16.15 -5.07
CA MET A 169 -3.74 -16.29 -6.50
C MET A 169 -3.49 -14.93 -7.18
N ALA A 170 -2.43 -14.85 -7.99
CA ALA A 170 -2.10 -13.70 -8.81
C ALA A 170 -1.73 -14.12 -10.24
N GLY A 171 -2.12 -13.33 -11.25
CA GLY A 171 -1.82 -13.63 -12.65
C GLY A 171 -0.35 -13.42 -13.00
N LEU A 172 0.30 -12.41 -12.40
CA LEU A 172 1.71 -12.15 -12.67
C LEU A 172 2.45 -11.68 -11.42
N VAL A 173 3.56 -12.35 -11.10
CA VAL A 173 4.51 -11.89 -10.09
C VAL A 173 5.88 -11.76 -10.75
N TYR A 174 6.51 -10.60 -10.62
CA TYR A 174 7.85 -10.39 -11.17
C TYR A 174 8.72 -9.50 -10.29
N GLU A 175 10.02 -9.78 -10.32
CA GLU A 175 11.04 -8.95 -9.71
C GLU A 175 11.51 -7.90 -10.72
N TYR A 176 11.53 -6.65 -10.28
CA TYR A 176 12.12 -5.52 -10.97
C TYR A 176 13.28 -5.00 -10.14
N THR A 177 14.49 -5.07 -10.71
CA THR A 177 15.70 -4.54 -10.09
C THR A 177 15.96 -3.14 -10.61
N LEU A 178 16.16 -2.19 -9.70
CA LEU A 178 16.53 -0.81 -10.01
C LEU A 178 17.76 -0.43 -9.18
N GLY A 179 18.93 -0.38 -9.83
CA GLY A 179 20.20 -0.25 -9.12
C GLY A 179 20.42 -1.45 -8.21
N ASP A 180 20.64 -1.20 -6.92
CA ASP A 180 20.81 -2.23 -5.89
C ASP A 180 19.49 -2.64 -5.20
N GLU A 181 18.40 -1.90 -5.46
CA GLU A 181 17.09 -2.17 -4.88
C GLU A 181 16.29 -3.15 -5.77
N LYS A 182 15.58 -4.07 -5.11
CA LYS A 182 14.72 -5.06 -5.77
C LYS A 182 13.29 -4.87 -5.31
N PHE A 183 12.39 -4.76 -6.27
CA PHE A 183 10.96 -4.63 -6.04
C PHE A 183 10.24 -5.84 -6.61
N THR A 184 9.34 -6.44 -5.84
CA THR A 184 8.49 -7.53 -6.36
C THR A 184 7.09 -6.99 -6.60
N PHE A 185 6.64 -7.11 -7.84
CA PHE A 185 5.32 -6.71 -8.29
C PHE A 185 4.41 -7.92 -8.28
N VAL A 186 3.25 -7.78 -7.65
CA VAL A 186 2.15 -8.74 -7.67
C VAL A 186 0.99 -8.09 -8.38
N GLU A 187 0.70 -8.54 -9.60
CA GLU A 187 -0.29 -7.96 -10.51
C GLU A 187 -1.31 -9.00 -10.96
N GLU A 188 -2.38 -8.54 -11.61
CA GLU A 188 -3.45 -9.38 -12.17
C GLU A 188 -4.11 -10.28 -11.10
N CYS A 189 -4.35 -9.73 -9.91
CA CYS A 189 -5.15 -10.41 -8.90
C CYS A 189 -6.62 -10.45 -9.34
N LYS A 190 -7.35 -11.55 -9.04
CA LYS A 190 -8.74 -11.75 -9.50
C LYS A 190 -9.72 -10.69 -8.98
N ASN A 191 -9.60 -10.33 -7.70
CA ASN A 191 -10.44 -9.31 -7.07
C ASN A 191 -9.61 -8.47 -6.08
N PRO A 192 -8.80 -7.52 -6.55
CA PRO A 192 -7.90 -6.77 -5.69
C PRO A 192 -8.70 -5.76 -4.86
N GLN A 193 -8.94 -6.09 -3.58
CA GLN A 193 -9.48 -5.11 -2.63
C GLN A 193 -8.41 -4.14 -2.11
N SER A 194 -7.14 -4.48 -2.30
CA SER A 194 -5.99 -3.63 -2.01
C SER A 194 -5.22 -3.35 -3.30
N VAL A 195 -4.82 -2.10 -3.47
CA VAL A 195 -4.09 -1.61 -4.66
C VAL A 195 -2.86 -0.81 -4.23
N THR A 196 -1.89 -0.70 -5.12
CA THR A 196 -0.66 0.08 -4.86
C THR A 196 -0.53 1.22 -5.86
N LEU A 197 -0.37 2.44 -5.35
CA LEU A 197 0.08 3.59 -6.11
C LEU A 197 1.59 3.62 -6.08
N LEU A 198 2.23 3.31 -7.21
CA LEU A 198 3.66 3.42 -7.36
C LEU A 198 4.01 4.83 -7.84
N ILE A 199 4.62 5.60 -6.95
CA ILE A 199 5.11 6.95 -7.25
C ILE A 199 6.57 6.84 -7.65
N LYS A 200 6.89 7.36 -8.83
CA LYS A 200 8.27 7.49 -9.31
C LYS A 200 8.72 8.94 -9.21
N GLY A 201 10.00 9.16 -8.98
CA GLY A 201 10.55 10.50 -8.88
C GLY A 201 12.06 10.52 -8.71
N PRO A 202 12.73 11.59 -9.17
CA PRO A 202 14.21 11.66 -9.20
C PRO A 202 14.81 11.83 -7.82
N ASN A 203 14.15 12.63 -6.98
CA ASN A 203 14.66 13.02 -5.66
C ASN A 203 13.71 12.56 -4.56
N LYS A 204 14.27 12.20 -3.40
CA LYS A 204 13.48 11.82 -2.22
C LYS A 204 12.52 12.91 -1.77
N HIS A 205 12.93 14.18 -1.82
CA HIS A 205 12.06 15.31 -1.44
C HIS A 205 10.82 15.42 -2.34
N THR A 206 11.02 15.31 -3.66
CA THR A 206 9.92 15.31 -4.64
C THR A 206 8.99 14.12 -4.43
N LEU A 207 9.54 12.92 -4.16
CA LEU A 207 8.75 11.72 -3.87
C LEU A 207 7.87 11.88 -2.61
N THR A 208 8.41 12.48 -1.54
CA THR A 208 7.63 12.76 -0.33
C THR A 208 6.53 13.77 -0.61
N GLN A 209 6.82 14.86 -1.33
CA GLN A 209 5.82 15.87 -1.68
C GLN A 209 4.68 15.30 -2.53
N ILE A 210 4.99 14.48 -3.55
CA ILE A 210 3.96 13.82 -4.37
C ILE A 210 3.15 12.84 -3.53
N LYS A 211 3.81 12.07 -2.65
CA LYS A 211 3.11 11.15 -1.74
C LYS A 211 2.13 11.88 -0.83
N ASP A 212 2.54 13.01 -0.26
CA ASP A 212 1.68 13.79 0.62
C ASP A 212 0.49 14.39 -0.15
N ALA A 213 0.75 14.94 -1.35
CA ALA A 213 -0.30 15.42 -2.25
C ALA A 213 -1.31 14.32 -2.63
N VAL A 214 -0.83 13.10 -2.92
CA VAL A 214 -1.69 11.95 -3.21
C VAL A 214 -2.50 11.54 -1.98
N ASN A 215 -1.90 11.51 -0.79
CA ASN A 215 -2.61 11.18 0.44
C ASN A 215 -3.73 12.19 0.75
N ASP A 216 -3.47 13.48 0.56
CA ASP A 216 -4.46 14.53 0.78
C ASP A 216 -5.59 14.43 -0.25
N GLY A 217 -5.25 14.16 -1.52
CA GLY A 217 -6.24 13.89 -2.56
C GLY A 217 -7.11 12.66 -2.26
N LEU A 218 -6.50 11.56 -1.80
CA LEU A 218 -7.25 10.34 -1.43
C LEU A 218 -8.21 10.59 -0.27
N LYS A 219 -7.79 11.36 0.75
CA LYS A 219 -8.66 11.74 1.87
C LYS A 219 -9.79 12.66 1.41
N ALA A 220 -9.51 13.63 0.54
CA ALA A 220 -10.52 14.53 0.01
C ALA A 220 -11.59 13.78 -0.80
N VAL A 221 -11.17 12.84 -1.65
CA VAL A 221 -12.10 11.97 -2.40
C VAL A 221 -12.88 11.05 -1.48
N LYS A 222 -12.25 10.50 -0.44
CA LYS A 222 -12.95 9.71 0.58
C LYS A 222 -14.05 10.54 1.24
N ASN A 223 -13.76 11.76 1.69
CA ASN A 223 -14.74 12.63 2.33
C ASN A 223 -15.92 12.90 1.39
N ALA A 224 -15.67 13.15 0.09
CA ALA A 224 -16.72 13.34 -0.90
C ALA A 224 -17.62 12.10 -1.08
N ILE A 225 -17.05 10.88 -0.99
CA ILE A 225 -17.81 9.63 -1.04
C ILE A 225 -18.65 9.44 0.23
N ASP A 226 -18.08 9.76 1.39
CA ASP A 226 -18.73 9.62 2.69
C ASP A 226 -19.89 10.63 2.84
N ASP A 227 -19.67 11.89 2.48
CA ASP A 227 -20.64 13.00 2.58
C ASP A 227 -21.72 12.96 1.49
N LYS A 228 -21.45 12.32 0.34
CA LYS A 228 -22.33 12.23 -0.85
C LYS A 228 -22.73 13.58 -1.45
N CYS A 229 -22.11 14.67 -1.04
CA CYS A 229 -22.28 16.00 -1.59
C CYS A 229 -20.91 16.67 -1.75
N VAL A 230 -20.81 17.61 -2.69
CA VAL A 230 -19.59 18.37 -2.93
C VAL A 230 -19.99 19.83 -3.13
N ILE A 231 -19.25 20.73 -2.49
CA ILE A 231 -19.45 22.17 -2.61
C ILE A 231 -18.50 22.71 -3.69
N PRO A 232 -18.95 23.61 -4.58
CA PRO A 232 -18.06 24.25 -5.53
C PRO A 232 -16.93 25.02 -4.81
N GLY A 233 -15.70 24.84 -5.28
CA GLY A 233 -14.50 25.46 -4.71
C GLY A 233 -14.30 26.92 -5.15
N ALA A 234 -13.04 27.35 -5.14
CA ALA A 234 -12.60 28.69 -5.57
C ALA A 234 -13.26 29.87 -4.83
N GLY A 235 -13.74 29.67 -3.60
CA GLY A 235 -14.38 30.72 -2.82
C GLY A 235 -15.87 30.90 -3.09
N ALA A 236 -16.51 30.02 -3.89
CA ALA A 236 -17.90 30.17 -4.30
C ALA A 236 -18.88 30.15 -3.10
N PHE A 237 -18.66 29.24 -2.15
CA PHE A 237 -19.44 29.17 -0.93
C PHE A 237 -19.28 30.42 -0.06
N GLU A 238 -18.05 30.89 0.11
CA GLU A 238 -17.71 32.07 0.91
C GLU A 238 -18.36 33.33 0.34
N LEU A 239 -18.40 33.48 -0.98
CA LEU A 239 -19.03 34.60 -1.68
C LEU A 239 -20.57 34.56 -1.56
N ALA A 240 -21.18 33.39 -1.75
CA ALA A 240 -22.62 33.22 -1.58
C ALA A 240 -23.05 33.47 -0.12
N ALA A 241 -22.34 32.87 0.85
CA ALA A 241 -22.59 33.07 2.26
C ALA A 241 -22.39 34.54 2.68
N HIS A 242 -21.40 35.24 2.11
CA HIS A 242 -21.22 36.67 2.32
C HIS A 242 -22.47 37.46 1.91
N LEU A 243 -23.00 37.23 0.71
CA LEU A 243 -24.19 37.95 0.21
C LEU A 243 -25.42 37.69 1.08
N ASP A 244 -25.64 36.43 1.49
CA ASP A 244 -26.79 36.08 2.32
C ASP A 244 -26.68 36.63 3.75
N LEU A 245 -25.47 36.63 4.33
CA LEU A 245 -25.23 37.24 5.64
C LEU A 245 -25.37 38.76 5.62
N MET A 246 -24.98 39.42 4.52
CA MET A 246 -25.18 40.86 4.35
C MET A 246 -26.66 41.21 4.24
N LYS A 247 -27.48 40.40 3.56
CA LYS A 247 -28.94 40.57 3.57
C LYS A 247 -29.52 40.33 4.96
N TYR A 248 -29.00 39.33 5.68
CA TYR A 248 -29.45 39.02 7.03
C TYR A 248 -29.10 40.14 8.02
N SER A 249 -27.93 40.78 7.90
CA SER A 249 -27.54 41.89 8.80
C SER A 249 -28.47 43.10 8.68
N GLU A 250 -29.06 43.36 7.51
CA GLU A 250 -30.05 44.42 7.32
C GLU A 250 -31.35 44.20 8.13
N THR A 251 -31.67 42.95 8.46
CA THR A 251 -32.86 42.62 9.28
C THR A 251 -32.59 42.79 10.78
N LEU A 252 -31.33 42.86 11.19
CA LEU A 252 -30.91 42.94 12.58
C LEU A 252 -30.73 44.39 13.01
N THR A 253 -31.00 44.68 14.28
CA THR A 253 -30.79 46.01 14.86
C THR A 253 -29.74 45.99 15.96
N GLY A 254 -29.01 47.08 16.09
CA GLY A 254 -28.02 47.28 17.16
C GLY A 254 -26.67 46.62 16.90
N ARG A 255 -25.93 46.34 17.99
CA ARG A 255 -24.52 45.90 17.93
C ARG A 255 -24.30 44.54 17.26
N VAL A 256 -25.33 43.70 17.21
CA VAL A 256 -25.24 42.35 16.63
C VAL A 256 -25.09 42.43 15.11
N ALA A 257 -25.73 43.39 14.44
CA ALA A 257 -25.62 43.59 13.00
C ALA A 257 -24.15 43.82 12.57
N TYR A 258 -23.42 44.67 13.29
CA TYR A 258 -21.99 44.90 13.06
C TYR A 258 -21.14 43.63 13.24
N GLY A 259 -21.50 42.75 14.18
CA GLY A 259 -20.82 41.47 14.36
C GLY A 259 -21.01 40.54 13.16
N VAL A 260 -22.23 40.47 12.64
CA VAL A 260 -22.56 39.67 11.45
C VAL A 260 -21.86 40.23 10.20
N GLU A 261 -21.87 41.55 10.01
CA GLU A 261 -21.15 42.19 8.89
C GLU A 261 -19.64 41.92 8.95
N ALA A 262 -19.04 42.02 10.15
CA ALA A 262 -17.63 41.74 10.33
C ALA A 262 -17.30 40.28 9.99
N PHE A 263 -18.16 39.34 10.41
CA PHE A 263 -18.02 37.92 10.07
C PHE A 263 -18.18 37.68 8.57
N ALA A 264 -19.21 38.25 7.94
CA ALA A 264 -19.45 38.15 6.50
C ALA A 264 -18.26 38.66 5.68
N ARG A 265 -17.67 39.80 6.07
CA ARG A 265 -16.45 40.32 5.44
C ARG A 265 -15.23 39.42 5.68
N GLY A 266 -15.18 38.74 6.82
CA GLY A 266 -14.13 37.77 7.16
C GLY A 266 -14.09 36.58 6.20
N LEU A 267 -15.25 36.09 5.73
CA LEU A 267 -15.33 34.96 4.79
C LEU A 267 -14.63 35.24 3.45
N LEU A 268 -14.56 36.50 3.02
CA LEU A 268 -13.92 36.90 1.77
C LEU A 268 -12.39 36.77 1.78
N VAL A 269 -11.78 36.40 2.92
CA VAL A 269 -10.32 36.22 3.01
C VAL A 269 -9.79 35.17 2.01
N ILE A 270 -10.54 34.07 1.80
CA ILE A 270 -10.14 32.98 0.91
C ILE A 270 -10.08 33.45 -0.56
N PRO A 271 -11.16 33.97 -1.16
CA PRO A 271 -11.10 34.45 -2.55
C PRO A 271 -10.13 35.62 -2.74
N ARG A 272 -9.97 36.50 -1.74
CA ARG A 272 -9.00 37.61 -1.80
C ARG A 272 -7.56 37.12 -1.89
N ILE A 273 -7.18 36.18 -1.02
CA ILE A 273 -5.83 35.61 -1.02
C ILE A 273 -5.58 34.82 -2.31
N LEU A 274 -6.59 34.10 -2.84
CA LEU A 274 -6.46 33.40 -4.11
C LEU A 274 -6.22 34.34 -5.29
N ALA A 275 -6.96 35.45 -5.36
CA ALA A 275 -6.76 36.49 -6.37
C ALA A 275 -5.37 37.13 -6.25
N GLN A 276 -4.93 37.44 -5.02
CA GLN A 276 -3.61 38.00 -4.74
C GLN A 276 -2.48 37.05 -5.13
N ASN A 277 -2.57 35.77 -4.77
CA ASN A 277 -1.57 34.74 -5.11
C ASN A 277 -1.49 34.50 -6.64
N SER A 278 -2.58 34.76 -7.34
CA SER A 278 -2.66 34.66 -8.80
C SER A 278 -2.14 35.93 -9.51
N GLY A 279 -1.84 37.00 -8.77
CA GLY A 279 -1.30 38.26 -9.32
C GLY A 279 -2.35 39.23 -9.88
N PHE A 280 -3.64 39.00 -9.62
CA PHE A 280 -4.72 39.92 -10.05
C PHE A 280 -4.96 41.01 -9.00
N ASP A 281 -5.61 42.11 -9.42
CA ASP A 281 -6.13 43.09 -8.47
C ASP A 281 -7.30 42.47 -7.68
N VAL A 282 -7.07 42.33 -6.38
CA VAL A 282 -7.99 41.74 -5.41
C VAL A 282 -9.35 42.44 -5.44
N LYS A 283 -9.39 43.77 -5.54
CA LYS A 283 -10.65 44.52 -5.48
C LYS A 283 -11.48 44.35 -6.74
N ASP A 284 -10.84 44.42 -7.89
CA ASP A 284 -11.51 44.24 -9.18
C ASP A 284 -12.06 42.82 -9.32
N CYS A 285 -11.30 41.80 -8.90
CA CYS A 285 -11.76 40.42 -8.86
C CYS A 285 -12.96 40.24 -7.91
N GLU A 286 -12.88 40.80 -6.70
CA GLU A 286 -13.96 40.71 -5.71
C GLU A 286 -15.26 41.32 -6.23
N VAL A 287 -15.20 42.53 -6.80
CA VAL A 287 -16.40 43.22 -7.34
C VAL A 287 -17.01 42.44 -8.50
N LYS A 288 -16.19 41.92 -9.42
CA LYS A 288 -16.67 41.12 -10.56
C LYS A 288 -17.36 39.83 -10.10
N LEU A 289 -16.74 39.11 -9.17
CA LEU A 289 -17.29 37.84 -8.65
C LEU A 289 -18.59 38.06 -7.87
N LEU A 290 -18.66 39.10 -7.03
CA LEU A 290 -19.89 39.44 -6.30
C LEU A 290 -21.03 39.81 -7.27
N HIS A 291 -20.72 40.53 -8.35
CA HIS A 291 -21.71 40.88 -9.37
C HIS A 291 -22.23 39.65 -10.13
N GLU A 292 -21.34 38.73 -10.52
CA GLU A 292 -21.74 37.50 -11.21
C GLU A 292 -22.56 36.57 -10.32
N ILE A 293 -22.16 36.35 -9.08
CA ILE A 293 -22.90 35.48 -8.16
C ILE A 293 -24.28 36.05 -7.85
N ARG A 294 -24.39 37.38 -7.70
CA ARG A 294 -25.69 38.03 -7.51
C ARG A 294 -26.64 37.76 -8.68
N LYS A 295 -26.15 37.83 -9.92
CA LYS A 295 -26.93 37.46 -11.10
C LYS A 295 -27.36 36.00 -11.10
N LEU A 296 -26.48 35.08 -10.68
CA LEU A 296 -26.78 33.65 -10.62
C LEU A 296 -27.81 33.30 -9.55
N LEU A 297 -27.89 34.06 -8.45
CA LEU A 297 -28.87 33.84 -7.38
C LEU A 297 -30.23 34.49 -7.67
N GLU A 298 -30.28 35.48 -8.56
CA GLU A 298 -31.52 36.17 -8.99
C GLU A 298 -32.16 35.49 -10.22
N ALA A 299 -31.46 34.58 -10.89
CA ALA A 299 -31.91 33.82 -12.07
C ALA A 299 -32.45 32.43 -11.69
#